data_AF-A0A1F5GHB6-F1
#
_entry.id   AF-A0A1F5GHB6-F1
#
_cell.length_a   1.000
_cell.length_b   1.000
_cell.length_c   1.000
_cell.angle_alpha   90.00
_cell.angle_beta   90.00
_cell.angle_gamma   90.00
#
_symmetry.space_group_name_H-M   'P 1'
#
loop_
_entity.id
_entity.type
_entity.pdbx_description
1 polymer ?
#
loop_
_entity_poly.entity_id
_entity_poly.type
_entity_poly.pdbx_seq_one_letter_code
_entity_poly.pdbx_strand_id
1 'polypeptide(L)' 'MASFKEIHKKYKGKRVALTPDEKRVISSGDTAKKVYREAHEKGFKEPILTKVPQAVVPLVGPIFV' A
#
# COMPACT_ATOMS: atom_id res chain seq x y z
N MET A 1 -5.24 13.73 -14.64
CA MET A 1 -5.16 13.39 -13.21
C MET A 1 -5.33 11.88 -13.04
N ALA A 2 -4.23 11.14 -12.90
CA ALA A 2 -4.27 9.68 -12.80
C ALA A 2 -4.86 9.27 -11.45
N SER A 3 -5.96 8.54 -11.50
CA SER A 3 -6.86 8.28 -10.38
C SER A 3 -6.34 7.12 -9.54
N PHE A 4 -6.36 7.27 -8.21
CA PHE A 4 -6.00 6.26 -7.20
C PHE A 4 -6.60 4.86 -7.47
N LYS A 5 -7.69 4.79 -8.24
CA LYS A 5 -8.36 3.59 -8.76
C LYS A 5 -7.43 2.64 -9.52
N GLU A 6 -6.49 3.15 -10.31
CA GLU A 6 -5.56 2.33 -11.11
C GLU A 6 -4.49 1.67 -10.23
N ILE A 7 -3.99 2.43 -9.24
CA ILE A 7 -3.05 1.95 -8.22
C ILE A 7 -3.70 0.80 -7.44
N HIS A 8 -4.97 0.98 -7.06
CA HIS A 8 -5.72 -0.04 -6.34
C HIS A 8 -5.90 -1.33 -7.16
N LYS A 9 -6.12 -1.23 -8.48
CA LYS A 9 -6.23 -2.40 -9.36
C LYS A 9 -4.88 -3.11 -9.54
N LYS A 10 -3.77 -2.37 -9.59
CA LYS A 10 -2.42 -2.91 -9.83
C LYS A 10 -1.79 -3.57 -8.60
N TYR A 11 -2.11 -3.08 -7.40
CA TYR A 11 -1.53 -3.55 -6.14
C TYR A 11 -2.53 -4.25 -5.21
N LYS A 12 -3.75 -4.56 -5.69
CA LYS A 12 -4.79 -5.27 -4.94
C LYS A 12 -4.23 -6.54 -4.28
N GLY A 13 -4.25 -6.62 -2.95
CA GLY A 13 -3.76 -7.76 -2.19
C GLY A 13 -2.24 -7.87 -2.03
N LYS A 14 -1.48 -6.92 -2.59
CA LYS A 14 -0.03 -6.86 -2.43
C LYS A 14 0.35 -5.96 -1.25
N ARG A 15 1.53 -6.19 -0.72
CA ARG A 15 2.19 -5.29 0.21
C ARG A 15 2.93 -4.23 -0.58
N VAL A 16 2.81 -2.98 -0.16
CA VAL A 16 3.46 -1.84 -0.79
C VAL A 16 4.24 -1.07 0.26
N ALA A 17 5.45 -0.62 -0.09
CA ALA A 17 6.18 0.37 0.67
C ALA A 17 5.83 1.74 0.12
N LEU A 18 5.36 2.61 1.00
CA LEU A 18 5.11 4.01 0.71
C LEU A 18 6.29 4.85 1.19
N THR A 19 6.50 5.97 0.51
CA THR A 19 7.33 7.05 1.02
C THR A 19 6.80 7.55 2.36
N PRO A 20 7.66 8.12 3.24
CA PRO A 20 7.20 8.78 4.46
C PRO A 20 6.19 9.91 4.19
N ASP A 21 6.21 10.50 2.99
CA ASP A 21 5.22 11.50 2.54
C ASP A 21 3.87 10.89 2.11
N GLU A 22 3.70 9.55 2.20
CA GLU A 22 2.51 8.74 1.82
C GLU A 22 1.98 8.91 0.38
N LYS A 23 2.59 9.79 -0.42
CA LYS A 23 2.13 10.11 -1.79
C LYS A 23 2.62 9.13 -2.85
N ARG A 24 3.66 8.34 -2.59
CA ARG A 24 4.30 7.50 -3.63
C ARG A 24 4.59 6.09 -3.14
N VAL A 25 4.26 5.11 -3.98
CA VAL A 25 4.66 3.71 -3.79
C VAL A 25 6.09 3.52 -4.29
N ILE A 26 6.98 3.12 -3.39
CA ILE A 26 8.42 2.88 -3.66
C ILE A 26 8.63 1.46 -4.18
N SER A 27 8.01 0.47 -3.55
CA SER A 27 8.13 -0.95 -3.90
C SER A 27 6.83 -1.70 -3.61
N SER A 28 6.65 -2.85 -4.26
CA SER A 28 5.44 -3.67 -4.12
C SER A 28 5.78 -5.14 -4.27
N GLY A 29 5.13 -6.00 -3.47
CA GLY A 29 5.35 -7.44 -3.54
C GLY A 29 4.45 -8.20 -2.58
N ASP A 30 4.61 -9.52 -2.53
CA ASP A 30 3.74 -10.40 -1.75
C ASP A 30 4.14 -10.44 -0.26
N THR A 31 5.44 -10.22 0.02
CA THR A 31 6.03 -10.36 1.35
C THR A 31 6.60 -9.04 1.86
N ALA A 32 6.31 -8.71 3.13
CA ALA A 32 6.78 -7.47 3.77
C ALA A 32 8.31 -7.35 3.75
N LYS A 33 9.02 -8.45 4.00
CA LYS A 33 10.49 -8.51 4.01
C LYS A 33 11.10 -8.09 2.67
N LYS A 34 10.53 -8.54 1.54
CA LYS A 34 11.02 -8.22 0.19
C LYS A 34 10.79 -6.74 -0.12
N VAL A 35 9.57 -6.28 0.16
CA VAL A 35 9.14 -4.89 -0.04
C VAL A 35 9.99 -3.92 0.80
N TYR A 36 10.25 -4.25 2.07
CA TYR A 36 11.10 -3.49 2.97
C TYR A 36 12.55 -3.42 2.48
N ARG A 37 13.11 -4.56 2.06
CA ARG A 37 14.48 -4.60 1.54
C ARG A 37 14.63 -3.74 0.28
N GLU A 38 13.72 -3.87 -0.69
CA GLU A 38 13.72 -3.05 -1.90
C GLU A 38 13.56 -1.55 -1.60
N ALA A 39 12.78 -1.19 -0.57
CA ALA A 39 12.62 0.20 -0.17
C ALA A 39 13.89 0.77 0.49
N HIS A 40 14.57 -0.06 1.29
CA HIS A 40 15.84 0.30 1.92
C HIS A 40 16.99 0.39 0.89
N GLU A 41 17.03 -0.52 -0.09
CA GLU A 41 17.97 -0.48 -1.23
C GLU A 41 17.77 0.80 -2.08
N LYS A 42 16.57 1.38 -2.08
CA LYS A 42 16.26 2.66 -2.73
C LYS A 42 16.59 3.90 -1.88
N GLY A 43 17.15 3.72 -0.69
CA GLY A 43 17.56 4.82 0.20
C GLY A 43 16.50 5.31 1.18
N PHE A 44 15.35 4.62 1.29
CA PHE A 44 14.33 4.95 2.28
C PHE A 44 14.60 4.15 3.56
N LYS A 45 15.08 4.83 4.61
CA LYS A 45 15.39 4.22 5.91
C LYS A 45 14.14 3.80 6.68
N GLU A 46 13.06 4.57 6.55
CA GLU A 46 11.79 4.35 7.25
C GLU A 46 10.61 4.31 6.27
N PRO A 47 10.49 3.25 5.45
CA PRO A 47 9.37 3.10 4.55
C PRO A 47 8.12 2.65 5.30
N ILE A 48 6.98 3.26 4.99
CA ILE A 48 5.69 2.86 5.56
C ILE A 48 5.21 1.62 4.81
N LEU A 49 5.18 0.47 5.48
CA LEU A 49 4.68 -0.77 4.92
C LEU A 49 3.17 -0.86 5.11
N THR A 50 2.42 -0.92 4.01
CA THR A 50 0.98 -1.14 4.07
C THR A 50 0.57 -2.32 3.19
N LYS A 51 -0.45 -3.08 3.64
CA LYS A 51 -1.06 -4.15 2.84
C LYS A 51 -2.30 -3.56 2.18
N VAL A 52 -2.30 -3.53 0.85
CA VAL A 52 -3.46 -3.05 0.10
C VAL A 52 -4.59 -4.07 0.25
N PRO A 53 -5.76 -3.68 0.77
CA PRO A 53 -6.87 -4.60 0.95
C PRO A 53 -7.32 -5.19 -0.39
N GLN A 54 -7.62 -6.49 -0.40
CA GLN A 54 -8.05 -7.19 -1.61
C GLN A 54 -9.45 -6.80 -2.08
N ALA A 55 -10.26 -6.25 -1.19
CA ALA A 55 -11.56 -5.69 -1.51
C ALA A 55 -11.72 -4.42 -0.68
N VAL A 56 -12.17 -3.34 -1.33
CA VAL A 56 -12.81 -2.26 -0.58
C VAL A 56 -14.19 -2.81 -0.28
N VAL A 57 -14.34 -3.46 0.86
CA VAL A 57 -15.66 -3.83 1.36
C VAL A 57 -16.27 -2.53 1.91
N PRO A 58 -17.30 -1.96 1.26
CA PRO A 58 -17.99 -0.82 1.85
C PRO A 58 -18.65 -1.32 3.13
N LEU A 59 -18.24 -0.76 4.26
CA LEU A 59 -18.90 -1.01 5.53
C LEU A 59 -20.26 -0.29 5.48
N VAL A 60 -21.31 -1.02 5.11
CA VAL A 60 -22.69 -0.54 5.12
C VAL A 60 -23.38 -1.20 6.31
N GLY A 61 -23.57 -0.44 7.37
CA GLY A 61 -24.33 -0.87 8.54
C GLY A 61 -24.68 0.32 9.42
N PRO A 62 -25.82 0.31 10.13
CA PRO A 62 -26.08 1.28 11.18
C PRO A 62 -25.05 1.06 12.28
N ILE A 63 -24.31 2.11 12.60
CA ILE A 63 -23.65 2.22 13.90
C ILE A 63 -24.80 2.23 14.93
N PHE A 64 -25.04 1.10 15.58
CA PHE A 64 -25.76 1.09 16.84
C PHE A 64 -24.72 1.39 17.92
N VAL A 65 -24.60 2.68 18.24
CA VAL A 65 -24.01 3.19 19.49
C VAL A 65 -25.02 3.08 20.62
#